data_AF-A0A843HJ13-F1
#
_entry.id   AF-A0A843HJ13-F1
#
_cell.length_a   1.000
_cell.length_b   1.000
_cell.length_c   1.000
_cell.angle_alpha   90.00
_cell.angle_beta   90.00
_cell.angle_gamma   90.00
#
_symmetry.space_group_name_H-M   'P 1'
#
loop_
_entity.id
_entity.type
_entity.pdbx_description
1 polymer ?
#
loop_
_entity_poly.entity_id
_entity_poly.type
_entity_poly.pdbx_seq_one_letter_code
_entity_poly.pdbx_strand_id
1 'polypeptide(L)'
;MSEWWATTVSICLGVTAVISLINLITSIIKENKKPTDDIEKRVSDIEKKLDYEMKAVFESYELRFKNDKTRLDAIEEGNRIVQKSLLALLEHSLDGNNTNGLKRAKEELSQYLINR
;
A
#
# COMPACT_ATOMS: atom_id res chain seq x y z
N MET A 1 47.67 9.80 65.95
CA MET A 1 46.28 10.06 65.47
C MET A 1 46.25 10.46 63.98
N SER A 2 47.27 10.12 63.19
CA SER A 2 47.44 10.53 61.77
C SER A 2 47.19 9.41 60.76
N GLU A 3 47.33 8.14 61.14
CA GLU A 3 47.27 7.01 60.21
C GLU A 3 45.84 6.67 59.75
N TRP A 4 44.83 6.80 60.63
CA TRP A 4 43.43 6.48 60.32
C TRP A 4 42.77 7.52 59.38
N TRP A 5 43.19 8.78 59.46
CA TRP A 5 42.72 9.82 58.53
C TRP A 5 43.36 9.66 57.15
N ALA A 6 44.62 9.25 57.08
CA ALA A 6 45.30 9.01 55.80
C ALA A 6 44.70 7.83 55.03
N THR A 7 44.34 6.73 55.71
CA THR A 7 43.73 5.55 55.07
C THR A 7 42.30 5.83 54.60
N THR A 8 41.51 6.58 55.38
CA THR A 8 40.15 6.97 54.99
C THR A 8 40.12 7.96 53.82
N VAL A 9 41.03 8.95 53.81
CA VAL A 9 41.18 9.88 52.68
C VAL A 9 41.64 9.16 51.41
N SER A 10 42.58 8.21 51.52
CA SER A 10 43.05 7.39 50.39
C SER A 10 41.92 6.58 49.75
N ILE A 11 41.05 5.96 50.55
CA ILE A 11 39.90 5.18 50.07
C ILE A 11 38.89 6.10 49.34
N CYS A 12 38.59 7.28 49.89
CA CYS A 12 37.69 8.24 49.25
C CYS A 12 38.20 8.73 47.89
N LEU A 13 39.50 9.01 47.77
CA LEU A 13 40.12 9.39 46.50
C LEU A 13 40.04 8.25 45.48
N GLY A 14 40.28 7.01 45.90
CA GLY A 14 40.12 5.84 45.05
C GLY A 14 38.69 5.67 44.53
N VAL A 15 37.68 5.82 45.39
CA VAL A 15 36.27 5.66 45.01
C VAL A 15 35.80 6.76 44.04
N THR A 16 36.18 8.01 44.28
CA THR A 16 35.80 9.13 43.38
C THR A 16 36.44 9.01 41.99
N ALA A 17 37.67 8.51 41.91
CA ALA A 17 38.34 8.24 40.63
C ALA A 17 37.67 7.09 39.86
N VAL A 18 37.19 6.05 40.54
CA VAL A 18 36.46 4.95 39.90
C VAL A 18 35.10 5.41 39.36
N ILE A 19 34.36 6.22 40.13
CA ILE A 19 33.06 6.76 39.70
C ILE A 19 33.20 7.68 38.47
N SER A 20 34.24 8.53 38.44
CA SER A 20 34.46 9.42 37.29
C SER A 20 34.78 8.66 36.01
N LEU A 21 35.57 7.57 36.09
CA LEU A 21 35.83 6.68 34.96
C LEU A 21 34.56 5.97 34.45
N ILE A 22 33.70 5.50 35.36
CA ILE A 22 32.41 4.88 34.98
C ILE A 22 31.50 5.89 34.27
N ASN A 23 31.41 7.12 34.76
CA ASN A 23 30.62 8.17 34.12
C ASN A 23 31.13 8.55 32.72
N LEU A 24 32.46 8.55 32.53
CA LEU A 24 33.08 8.83 31.24
C LEU A 24 32.79 7.70 30.23
N ILE A 25 32.95 6.44 30.65
CA ILE A 25 32.63 5.26 29.82
C ILE A 25 31.15 5.23 29.44
N THR A 26 30.25 5.46 30.39
CA THR A 26 28.81 5.47 30.10
C THR A 26 28.41 6.63 29.21
N SER A 27 29.08 7.79 29.30
CA SER A 27 28.84 8.94 28.42
C SER A 27 29.29 8.65 26.99
N ILE A 28 30.48 8.07 26.80
CA ILE A 28 30.97 7.64 25.48
C ILE A 28 30.04 6.60 24.86
N ILE A 29 29.58 5.62 25.63
CA ILE A 29 28.63 4.60 25.13
C ILE A 29 27.30 5.25 24.74
N LYS A 30 26.76 6.16 25.56
CA LYS A 30 25.51 6.87 25.25
C LYS A 30 25.66 7.75 24.01
N GLU A 31 26.79 8.44 23.87
CA GLU A 31 27.06 9.29 22.71
C GLU A 31 27.20 8.47 21.41
N ASN A 32 27.80 7.28 21.47
CA ASN A 32 27.84 6.36 20.34
C ASN A 32 26.49 5.66 20.06
N LYS A 33 25.61 5.50 21.05
CA LYS A 33 24.27 4.92 20.86
C LYS A 33 23.24 5.92 20.32
N LYS A 34 23.31 7.19 20.72
CA LYS A 34 22.43 8.27 20.21
C LYS A 34 22.31 8.34 18.68
N PRO A 35 23.39 8.27 17.88
CA PRO A 35 23.26 8.30 16.42
C PRO A 35 22.55 7.03 15.90
N THR A 36 22.77 5.88 16.53
CA THR A 36 22.07 4.63 16.18
C THR A 36 20.58 4.72 16.50
N ASP A 37 20.22 5.21 17.69
CA ASP A 37 18.83 5.38 18.13
C ASP A 37 18.08 6.43 17.27
N ASP A 38 18.76 7.50 16.85
CA ASP A 38 18.20 8.51 15.94
C ASP A 38 17.94 7.94 14.54
N ILE A 39 18.90 7.17 14.01
CA ILE A 39 18.74 6.50 12.72
C ILE A 39 17.58 5.49 12.78
N GLU A 40 17.51 4.67 13.83
CA GLU A 40 16.43 3.68 14.00
C GLU A 40 15.06 4.35 14.06
N LYS A 41 14.93 5.47 14.79
CA LYS A 41 13.69 6.26 14.81
C LYS A 41 13.34 6.81 13.43
N ARG A 42 14.31 7.41 12.73
CA ARG A 42 14.08 7.96 11.39
C ARG A 42 13.70 6.88 10.39
N VAL A 43 14.32 5.71 10.44
CA VAL A 43 13.97 4.55 9.61
C VAL A 43 12.55 4.10 9.94
N SER A 44 12.20 3.91 11.21
CA SER A 44 10.85 3.52 11.63
C SER A 44 9.78 4.52 11.19
N ASP A 45 10.06 5.82 11.29
CA ASP A 45 9.12 6.86 10.86
C ASP A 45 8.94 6.88 9.34
N ILE A 46 10.02 6.64 8.57
CA ILE A 46 9.95 6.50 7.12
C ILE A 46 9.16 5.24 6.73
N GLU A 47 9.41 4.11 7.38
CA GLU A 47 8.68 2.85 7.13
C GLU A 47 7.18 3.01 7.37
N LYS A 48 6.79 3.66 8.48
CA LYS A 48 5.36 3.93 8.77
C LYS A 48 4.71 4.84 7.73
N LYS A 49 5.41 5.90 7.30
CA LYS A 49 4.90 6.79 6.26
C LYS A 49 4.77 6.05 4.93
N LEU A 50 5.77 5.25 4.58
CA LEU A 50 5.76 4.46 3.37
C LEU A 50 4.61 3.45 3.38
N ASP A 51 4.38 2.74 4.49
CA ASP A 51 3.27 1.80 4.62
C ASP A 51 1.91 2.50 4.45
N TYR A 52 1.73 3.64 5.11
CA TYR A 52 0.50 4.43 5.00
C TYR A 52 0.26 4.94 3.58
N GLU A 53 1.26 5.56 2.96
CA GLU A 53 1.16 6.11 1.60
C GLU A 53 0.96 4.98 0.58
N MET A 54 1.71 3.89 0.71
CA MET A 54 1.61 2.73 -0.17
C MET A 54 0.21 2.12 -0.09
N LYS A 55 -0.33 1.96 1.12
CA LYS A 55 -1.70 1.46 1.32
C LYS A 55 -2.74 2.36 0.65
N ALA A 56 -2.67 3.67 0.85
CA ALA A 56 -3.59 4.62 0.24
C ALA A 56 -3.51 4.58 -1.30
N VAL A 57 -2.29 4.49 -1.84
CA VAL A 57 -2.05 4.36 -3.28
C VAL A 57 -2.62 3.04 -3.82
N PHE A 58 -2.37 1.91 -3.16
CA PHE A 58 -2.92 0.61 -3.54
C PHE A 58 -4.44 0.60 -3.53
N GLU A 59 -5.08 1.13 -2.46
CA GLU A 59 -6.54 1.24 -2.39
C GLU A 59 -7.10 2.08 -3.54
N SER A 60 -6.41 3.18 -3.91
CA SER A 60 -6.81 4.03 -5.03
C SER A 60 -6.69 3.32 -6.38
N TYR A 61 -5.63 2.53 -6.59
CA TYR A 61 -5.45 1.76 -7.83
C TYR A 61 -6.44 0.62 -7.92
N GLU A 62 -6.70 -0.09 -6.82
CA GLU A 62 -7.68 -1.17 -6.76
C GLU A 62 -9.08 -0.67 -7.12
N LEU A 63 -9.47 0.50 -6.62
CA LEU A 63 -10.75 1.13 -6.96
C LEU A 63 -10.82 1.48 -8.45
N ARG A 64 -9.78 2.12 -8.99
CA ARG A 64 -9.70 2.48 -10.42
C ARG A 64 -9.75 1.24 -11.30
N PHE A 65 -9.00 0.21 -10.94
CA PHE A 65 -8.94 -1.05 -11.66
C PHE A 65 -10.31 -1.75 -11.67
N LYS A 66 -11.01 -1.81 -10.53
CA LYS A 66 -12.38 -2.34 -10.47
C LYS A 66 -13.32 -1.57 -11.37
N ASN A 67 -13.30 -0.24 -11.30
CA ASN A 67 -14.15 0.60 -12.15
C ASN A 67 -13.86 0.39 -13.64
N ASP A 68 -12.58 0.34 -14.01
CA ASP A 68 -12.17 0.09 -15.39
C ASP A 68 -12.58 -1.30 -15.86
N LYS A 69 -12.42 -2.34 -15.02
CA LYS A 69 -12.87 -3.71 -15.32
C LYS A 69 -14.38 -3.76 -15.54
N THR A 70 -15.17 -3.18 -14.64
CA THR A 70 -16.63 -3.11 -14.79
C THR A 70 -17.03 -2.39 -16.07
N ARG A 71 -16.36 -1.29 -16.42
CA ARG A 71 -16.62 -0.57 -17.68
C ARG A 71 -16.27 -1.42 -18.90
N LEU A 72 -15.13 -2.11 -18.88
CA LEU A 72 -14.69 -2.99 -19.97
C LEU A 72 -15.67 -4.15 -20.16
N ASP A 73 -16.14 -4.77 -19.08
CA ASP A 73 -17.12 -5.86 -19.14
C ASP A 73 -18.45 -5.39 -19.75
N ALA A 74 -18.91 -4.18 -19.39
CA ALA A 74 -20.09 -3.58 -19.97
C ALA A 74 -19.93 -3.27 -21.48
N ILE A 75 -18.73 -2.84 -21.90
CA ILE A 75 -18.40 -2.62 -23.31
C ILE A 75 -18.37 -3.94 -24.08
N GLU A 76 -17.76 -4.98 -23.52
CA GLU A 76 -17.65 -6.29 -24.14
C GLU A 76 -19.02 -6.92 -24.38
N GLU A 77 -19.90 -6.91 -23.37
CA GLU A 77 -21.26 -7.43 -23.52
C GLU A 77 -22.07 -6.60 -24.53
N GLY A 78 -21.92 -5.27 -24.51
CA GLY A 78 -22.54 -4.40 -25.51
C GLY A 78 -22.07 -4.71 -26.94
N ASN A 79 -20.76 -4.90 -27.14
CA ASN A 79 -20.19 -5.28 -28.42
C ASN A 79 -20.72 -6.63 -28.90
N ARG A 80 -20.83 -7.61 -28.01
CA ARG A 80 -21.37 -8.93 -28.33
C ARG A 80 -22.80 -8.84 -28.85
N ILE A 81 -23.65 -8.05 -28.19
CA ILE A 81 -25.06 -7.88 -28.59
C ILE A 81 -25.14 -7.14 -29.91
N VAL A 82 -24.36 -6.06 -30.11
CA VAL A 82 -24.29 -5.35 -31.39
C VAL A 82 -23.85 -6.27 -32.52
N GLN A 83 -22.82 -7.09 -32.31
CA GLN A 83 -22.34 -8.05 -33.32
C GLN A 83 -23.40 -9.10 -33.68
N LYS A 84 -24.14 -9.62 -32.69
CA LYS A 84 -25.28 -10.52 -32.95
C LYS A 84 -26.38 -9.83 -33.77
N SER A 85 -26.71 -8.58 -33.43
CA SER A 85 -27.70 -7.80 -34.20
C SER A 85 -27.24 -7.52 -35.62
N LEU A 86 -25.97 -7.20 -35.83
CA LEU A 86 -25.39 -7.03 -37.16
C LEU A 86 -25.42 -8.34 -37.95
N LEU A 87 -25.09 -9.47 -37.33
CA LEU A 87 -25.16 -10.78 -37.98
C LEU A 87 -26.59 -11.10 -38.42
N ALA A 88 -27.58 -10.92 -37.54
CA ALA A 88 -28.98 -11.16 -37.88
C ALA A 88 -29.49 -10.23 -39.00
N LEU A 89 -29.00 -8.98 -39.06
CA LEU A 89 -29.29 -8.05 -40.15
C LEU A 89 -28.67 -8.53 -41.47
N LEU A 90 -27.44 -9.03 -41.45
CA LEU A 90 -26.78 -9.59 -42.63
C LEU A 90 -27.49 -10.84 -43.13
N GLU A 91 -27.83 -11.77 -42.25
CA GLU A 91 -28.58 -12.99 -42.58
C GLU A 91 -29.96 -12.65 -43.17
N HIS A 92 -30.68 -11.70 -42.58
CA HIS A 92 -31.96 -11.25 -43.13
C HIS A 92 -31.80 -10.57 -44.49
N SER A 93 -30.75 -9.77 -44.68
CA SER A 93 -30.48 -9.08 -45.96
C SER A 93 -30.05 -10.04 -47.07
N LEU A 94 -29.38 -11.14 -46.73
CA LEU A 94 -28.91 -12.17 -47.66
C LEU A 94 -30.05 -13.13 -48.06
N ASP A 95 -30.75 -13.68 -47.06
CA ASP A 95 -31.73 -14.76 -47.27
C ASP A 95 -33.16 -14.23 -47.46
N GLY A 96 -33.43 -12.97 -47.11
CA GLY A 96 -34.75 -12.32 -47.19
C GLY A 96 -35.82 -12.87 -46.23
N ASN A 97 -35.63 -14.09 -45.72
CA ASN A 97 -36.66 -14.85 -44.99
C ASN A 97 -36.33 -15.06 -43.50
N ASN A 98 -35.13 -14.67 -43.03
CA ASN A 98 -34.73 -14.79 -41.62
C ASN A 98 -35.33 -13.69 -40.72
N THR A 99 -36.65 -13.49 -40.81
CA THR A 99 -37.38 -12.51 -40.01
C THR A 99 -37.39 -12.87 -38.52
N ASN A 100 -37.29 -14.17 -38.20
CA ASN A 100 -37.27 -14.66 -36.82
C ASN A 100 -35.93 -14.39 -36.11
N GLY A 101 -34.80 -14.57 -36.79
CA GLY A 101 -33.48 -14.18 -36.27
C GLY A 101 -33.40 -12.68 -36.00
N LEU A 102 -33.89 -11.87 -36.94
CA LEU A 102 -33.92 -10.42 -36.81
C LEU A 102 -34.81 -9.94 -35.64
N LYS A 103 -36.00 -10.53 -35.47
CA LYS A 103 -36.88 -10.20 -34.32
C LYS A 103 -36.23 -10.50 -32.98
N ARG A 104 -35.57 -11.66 -32.85
CA ARG A 104 -34.83 -12.02 -31.62
C ARG A 104 -33.69 -11.06 -31.34
N ALA A 105 -32.89 -10.73 -32.37
CA ALA A 105 -31.78 -9.81 -32.19
C ALA A 105 -32.22 -8.38 -31.85
N LYS A 106 -33.38 -7.94 -32.36
CA LYS A 106 -34.01 -6.69 -31.94
C LYS A 106 -34.43 -6.75 -30.47
N GLU A 107 -35.05 -7.83 -30.04
CA GLU A 107 -35.51 -8.01 -28.66
C GLU A 107 -34.33 -8.05 -27.68
N GLU A 108 -33.29 -8.84 -27.96
CA GLU A 108 -32.05 -8.90 -27.17
C GLU A 108 -31.40 -7.51 -27.05
N LEU A 109 -31.29 -6.77 -28.16
CA LEU A 109 -30.75 -5.40 -28.16
C LEU A 109 -31.64 -4.44 -27.36
N SER A 110 -32.96 -4.53 -27.50
CA SER A 110 -33.91 -3.67 -26.77
C SER A 110 -33.85 -3.93 -25.27
N GLN A 111 -33.84 -5.20 -24.86
CA GLN A 111 -33.71 -5.57 -23.45
C GLN A 111 -32.39 -5.08 -22.87
N TYR A 112 -31.29 -5.20 -23.61
CA TYR A 112 -29.98 -4.68 -23.17
C TYR A 112 -29.98 -3.16 -23.01
N LEU A 113 -30.61 -2.41 -23.93
CA LEU A 113 -30.70 -0.95 -23.83
C LEU A 113 -31.64 -0.48 -22.72
N ILE A 114 -32.67 -1.25 -22.37
CA ILE A 114 -33.61 -0.93 -21.28
C ILE A 114 -33.00 -1.22 -19.91
N ASN A 115 -32.23 -2.30 -19.80
CA ASN A 115 -31.67 -2.78 -18.52
C ASN A 115 -30.25 -2.24 -18.23
N ARG A 116 -29.72 -1.36 -19.08
CA ARG A 116 -28.40 -0.71 -18.95
C ARG A 116 -28.53 0.65 -18.30
#